data_AF-A0A7C3T8P6-F1
#
_entry.id   AF-A0A7C3T8P6-F1
#
_cell.length_a   1.000
_cell.length_b   1.000
_cell.length_c   1.000
_cell.angle_alpha   90.00
_cell.angle_beta   90.00
_cell.angle_gamma   90.00
#
_symmetry.space_group_name_H-M   'P 1'
#
loop_
_entity.id
_entity.type
_entity.pdbx_description
1 polymer ?
#
loop_
_entity_poly.entity_id
_entity_poly.type
_entity_poly.pdbx_seq_one_letter_code
_entity_poly.pdbx_strand_id
1 'polypeptide(L)'
;NLEDSRFADEMAVDEARREVQQFANQLMNAVSKLLYELDRRDRNQIRRMQREQKRDGKLAYRIAEVAKLTGISEASVVRSIERGELRAVKLNRDTDTSARLILAADLERWLAGLPER
;
A
#
# COMPACT_ATOMS: atom_id res chain seq x y z
N ASN A 1 34.94 10.90 -60.05
CA ASN A 1 33.74 10.22 -59.51
C ASN A 1 34.01 8.97 -58.67
N LEU A 2 35.26 8.59 -58.37
CA LEU A 2 35.55 7.52 -57.38
C LEU A 2 35.61 8.05 -55.94
N GLU A 3 36.00 9.31 -55.76
CA GLU A 3 36.06 9.97 -54.44
C GLU A 3 34.67 10.32 -53.91
N ASP A 4 33.77 10.85 -54.76
CA ASP A 4 32.37 11.13 -54.37
C ASP A 4 31.61 9.87 -53.93
N SER A 5 31.90 8.71 -54.55
CA SER A 5 31.27 7.43 -54.20
C SER A 5 31.75 6.91 -52.84
N ARG A 6 33.02 7.13 -52.48
CA ARG A 6 33.56 6.74 -51.16
C ARG A 6 33.02 7.63 -50.04
N PHE A 7 32.85 8.92 -50.34
CA PHE A 7 32.28 9.89 -49.39
C PHE A 7 30.81 9.57 -49.07
N ALA A 8 30.04 9.15 -50.08
CA ALA A 8 28.65 8.71 -49.90
C ALA A 8 28.55 7.44 -49.04
N ASP A 9 29.43 6.46 -49.25
CA ASP A 9 29.48 5.23 -48.45
C ASP A 9 29.87 5.50 -46.98
N GLU A 10 30.87 6.36 -46.73
CA GLU A 10 31.26 6.73 -45.36
C GLU A 10 30.15 7.47 -44.61
N MET A 11 29.43 8.37 -45.29
CA MET A 11 28.27 9.04 -44.70
C MET A 11 27.14 8.07 -44.37
N ALA A 12 26.85 7.09 -45.24
CA ALA A 12 25.83 6.08 -44.99
C ALA A 12 26.20 5.19 -43.79
N VAL A 13 27.48 4.85 -43.63
CA VAL A 13 27.97 4.09 -42.48
C VAL A 13 27.85 4.90 -41.18
N ASP A 14 28.19 6.18 -41.21
CA ASP A 14 28.07 7.06 -40.04
C ASP A 14 26.61 7.32 -39.63
N GLU A 15 25.71 7.43 -40.61
CA GLU A 15 24.27 7.55 -40.37
C GLU A 15 23.71 6.27 -39.75
N ALA A 16 24.02 5.10 -40.32
CA ALA A 16 23.64 3.81 -39.74
C ALA A 16 24.19 3.64 -38.30
N ARG A 17 25.41 4.12 -38.05
CA ARG A 17 26.01 4.08 -36.70
C ARG A 17 25.27 4.98 -35.71
N ARG A 18 24.82 6.16 -36.14
CA ARG A 18 24.00 7.06 -35.31
C ARG A 18 22.64 6.46 -35.00
N GLU A 19 21.98 5.84 -35.98
CA GLU A 19 20.69 5.17 -35.78
C GLU A 19 20.80 4.03 -34.77
N VAL A 20 21.81 3.18 -34.91
CA VAL A 20 22.08 2.09 -33.95
C VAL A 20 22.34 2.64 -32.55
N GLN A 21 23.09 3.73 -32.43
CA GLN A 21 23.36 4.36 -31.13
C GLN A 21 22.10 4.98 -30.52
N GLN A 22 21.27 5.65 -31.32
CA GLN A 22 20.00 6.21 -30.86
C GLN A 22 19.04 5.12 -30.39
N PHE A 23 18.95 4.01 -31.13
CA PHE A 23 18.14 2.86 -30.75
C PHE A 23 18.63 2.22 -29.44
N ALA A 24 19.95 2.06 -29.28
CA ALA A 24 20.53 1.56 -28.03
C ALA A 24 20.21 2.46 -26.83
N ASN A 25 20.27 3.78 -27.01
CA ASN A 25 19.90 4.75 -25.97
C ASN A 25 18.40 4.68 -25.62
N GLN A 26 17.53 4.52 -26.62
CA GLN A 26 16.09 4.35 -26.40
C GLN A 26 15.79 3.06 -25.64
N LEU A 27 16.45 1.96 -25.98
CA LEU A 27 16.34 0.70 -25.26
C LEU A 27 16.78 0.83 -23.80
N MET A 28 17.93 1.46 -23.54
CA MET A 28 18.44 1.66 -22.17
C MET A 28 17.47 2.50 -21.32
N ASN A 29 16.88 3.53 -21.91
CA ASN A 29 15.87 4.35 -21.24
C ASN A 29 14.58 3.56 -20.95
N ALA A 30 14.13 2.72 -21.89
CA ALA A 30 12.96 1.87 -21.69
C ALA A 30 13.19 0.83 -20.59
N VAL A 31 14.36 0.16 -20.59
CA VAL A 31 14.74 -0.80 -19.56
C VAL A 31 14.81 -0.13 -18.19
N SER A 32 15.41 1.06 -18.09
CA SER A 32 15.50 1.81 -16.83
C SER A 32 14.13 2.14 -16.25
N LYS A 33 13.17 2.55 -17.10
CA LYS A 33 11.78 2.79 -16.69
C LYS A 33 11.09 1.52 -16.21
N LEU A 34 11.28 0.40 -16.91
CA LEU A 34 10.69 -0.88 -16.51
C LEU A 34 11.24 -1.36 -15.17
N LEU A 35 12.54 -1.26 -14.94
CA LEU A 35 13.16 -1.61 -13.66
C LEU A 35 12.63 -0.75 -12.51
N TYR A 36 12.47 0.56 -12.73
CA TYR A 36 11.88 1.46 -11.75
C TYR A 36 10.42 1.09 -11.41
N GLU A 37 9.61 0.81 -12.42
CA GLU A 37 8.21 0.41 -12.21
C GLU A 37 8.09 -0.96 -11.54
N LEU A 38 9.01 -1.89 -11.81
CA LEU A 38 9.08 -3.18 -11.12
C LEU A 38 9.38 -2.99 -9.62
N ASP A 39 10.42 -2.22 -9.29
CA ASP A 39 10.79 -1.91 -7.90
C ASP A 39 9.69 -1.12 -7.16
N ARG A 40 8.97 -0.26 -7.88
CA ARG A 40 7.77 0.41 -7.35
C ARG A 40 6.65 -0.59 -7.05
N ARG A 41 6.42 -1.56 -7.92
CA ARG A 41 5.39 -2.60 -7.74
C ARG A 41 5.71 -3.49 -6.54
N ASP A 42 6.95 -3.95 -6.43
CA ASP A 42 7.41 -4.82 -5.34
C ASP A 42 7.29 -4.13 -3.99
N ARG A 43 7.71 -2.87 -3.89
CA ARG A 43 7.53 -2.07 -2.66
C ARG A 43 6.05 -1.88 -2.30
N ASN A 44 5.19 -1.67 -3.28
CA ASN A 44 3.75 -1.53 -3.03
C ASN A 44 3.12 -2.85 -2.58
N GLN A 45 3.57 -3.98 -3.14
CA GLN A 45 3.14 -5.31 -2.74
C GLN A 45 3.57 -5.64 -1.31
N ILE A 46 4.85 -5.40 -0.96
CA ILE A 46 5.36 -5.56 0.40
C ILE A 46 4.57 -4.71 1.40
N ARG A 47 4.26 -3.46 1.05
CA ARG A 47 3.42 -2.57 1.89
C ARG A 47 2.00 -3.09 2.06
N ARG A 48 1.39 -3.70 1.03
CA ARG A 48 0.06 -4.33 1.14
C ARG A 48 0.11 -5.56 2.03
N MET A 49 1.07 -6.44 1.80
CA MET A 49 1.28 -7.64 2.62
C MET A 49 1.53 -7.31 4.09
N GLN A 50 2.32 -6.28 4.40
CA GLN A 50 2.54 -5.82 5.78
C GLN A 50 1.28 -5.22 6.42
N ARG A 51 0.40 -4.58 5.63
CA ARG A 51 -0.90 -4.08 6.13
C ARG A 51 -1.88 -5.21 6.40
N GLU A 52 -1.88 -6.24 5.56
CA GLU A 52 -2.70 -7.45 5.71
C GLU A 52 -2.21 -8.30 6.89
N GLN A 53 -0.90 -8.53 7.04
CA GLN A 53 -0.35 -9.22 8.22
C GLN A 53 -0.60 -8.45 9.52
N LYS A 54 -0.52 -7.11 9.51
CA LYS A 54 -0.91 -6.29 10.66
C LYS A 54 -2.41 -6.38 10.98
N ARG A 55 -3.25 -6.75 10.02
CA ARG A 55 -4.68 -6.94 10.22
C ARG A 55 -4.96 -8.25 10.98
N ASP A 56 -4.29 -9.34 10.60
CA ASP A 56 -4.47 -10.66 11.22
C ASP A 56 -3.72 -10.86 12.56
N GLY A 57 -2.74 -10.01 12.88
CA GLY A 57 -1.95 -10.14 14.12
C GLY A 57 -2.33 -9.19 15.26
N LYS A 58 -3.33 -8.31 15.09
CA LYS A 58 -3.60 -7.25 16.06
C LYS A 58 -4.55 -7.74 17.16
N LEU A 59 -4.08 -7.76 18.40
CA LEU A 59 -4.87 -8.24 19.55
C LEU A 59 -5.98 -7.27 19.98
N ALA A 60 -5.84 -5.98 19.67
CA ALA A 60 -6.80 -4.95 20.05
C ALA A 60 -6.77 -3.73 19.12
N TYR A 61 -7.90 -3.01 19.08
CA TYR A 61 -8.12 -1.82 18.27
C TYR A 61 -8.58 -0.64 19.12
N ARG A 62 -8.18 0.57 18.77
CA ARG A 62 -8.81 1.80 19.29
C ARG A 62 -10.14 2.05 18.60
N ILE A 63 -11.03 2.82 19.22
CA ILE A 63 -12.35 3.17 18.66
C ILE A 63 -12.25 3.74 17.23
N ALA A 64 -11.34 4.70 17.01
CA ALA A 64 -11.13 5.29 15.68
C ALA A 64 -10.64 4.27 14.62
N GLU A 65 -9.92 3.23 15.06
CA GLU A 65 -9.48 2.16 14.16
C GLU A 65 -10.63 1.21 13.84
N VAL A 66 -11.47 0.87 14.83
CA VAL A 66 -12.70 0.10 14.62
C VAL A 66 -13.61 0.82 13.64
N ALA A 67 -13.83 2.13 13.80
CA ALA A 67 -14.66 2.91 12.91
C ALA A 67 -14.17 2.87 11.45
N LYS A 68 -12.85 2.97 11.24
CA LYS A 68 -12.24 2.84 9.91
C LYS A 68 -12.35 1.43 9.33
N LEU A 69 -12.30 0.40 10.17
CA LEU A 69 -12.33 -0.99 9.74
C LEU A 69 -13.75 -1.46 9.37
N THR A 70 -14.75 -1.06 10.14
CA THR A 70 -16.13 -1.54 10.02
C THR A 70 -17.03 -0.59 9.23
N GLY A 71 -16.59 0.67 9.05
CA GLY A 71 -17.43 1.74 8.49
C GLY A 71 -18.49 2.27 9.47
N ILE A 72 -18.51 1.78 10.71
CA ILE A 72 -19.42 2.24 11.76
C ILE A 72 -18.87 3.54 12.35
N SER A 73 -19.73 4.54 12.58
CA SER A 73 -19.28 5.81 13.17
C SER A 73 -18.72 5.61 14.58
N GLU A 74 -17.69 6.38 14.94
CA GLU A 74 -17.07 6.32 16.28
C GLU A 74 -18.11 6.50 17.39
N ALA A 75 -19.08 7.42 17.19
CA ALA A 75 -20.18 7.62 18.13
C ALA A 75 -21.06 6.38 18.34
N SER A 76 -21.27 5.57 17.29
CA SER A 76 -22.04 4.33 17.41
C SER A 76 -21.24 3.22 18.10
N VAL A 77 -19.94 3.16 17.86
CA VAL A 77 -19.04 2.26 18.62
C VAL A 77 -19.04 2.63 20.10
N VAL A 78 -18.92 3.92 20.43
CA VAL A 78 -19.00 4.43 21.82
C VAL A 78 -20.33 4.06 22.46
N ARG A 79 -21.47 4.30 21.79
CA ARG A 79 -22.79 3.92 22.31
C ARG A 79 -22.92 2.43 22.57
N SER A 80 -22.35 1.59 21.71
CA SER A 80 -22.39 0.13 21.88
C SER A 80 -21.59 -0.31 23.11
N ILE A 81 -20.46 0.34 23.37
CA ILE A 81 -19.68 0.16 24.61
C ILE A 81 -20.49 0.61 25.82
N GLU A 82 -21.11 1.79 25.76
CA GLU A 82 -21.91 2.35 26.86
C GLU A 82 -23.15 1.50 27.18
N ARG A 83 -23.73 0.84 26.18
CA ARG A 83 -24.83 -0.12 26.34
C ARG A 83 -24.39 -1.51 26.83
N GLY A 84 -23.07 -1.76 26.93
CA GLY A 84 -22.54 -3.08 27.29
C GLY A 84 -22.71 -4.14 26.20
N GLU A 85 -22.87 -3.71 24.95
CA GLU A 85 -22.96 -4.60 23.78
C GLU A 85 -21.58 -4.90 23.18
N LEU A 86 -20.61 -4.00 23.43
CA LEU A 86 -19.23 -4.14 22.97
C LEU A 86 -18.24 -3.85 24.09
N ARG A 87 -17.41 -4.85 24.41
CA ARG A 87 -16.45 -4.75 25.49
C ARG A 87 -15.25 -3.89 25.09
N ALA A 88 -14.88 -2.98 25.97
CA ALA A 88 -13.65 -2.21 25.83
C ALA A 88 -12.89 -2.10 27.15
N VAL A 89 -11.57 -2.27 27.07
CA VAL A 89 -10.63 -2.14 28.19
C VAL A 89 -10.10 -0.71 28.22
N LYS A 90 -10.22 -0.06 29.37
CA LYS A 90 -9.67 1.28 29.58
C LYS A 90 -8.17 1.18 29.89
N LEU A 91 -7.31 1.82 29.09
CA LEU A 91 -5.86 1.77 29.27
C LEU A 91 -5.35 2.66 30.41
N ASN A 92 -6.09 3.72 30.78
CA ASN A 92 -5.62 4.69 31.77
C ASN A 92 -6.72 5.12 32.75
N ARG A 93 -6.35 5.59 33.95
CA ARG A 93 -7.33 6.07 34.96
C ARG A 93 -8.11 7.30 34.50
N ASP A 94 -7.54 8.11 33.62
CA ASP A 94 -8.17 9.34 33.14
C ASP A 94 -9.40 9.12 32.25
N THR A 95 -10.37 10.02 32.31
CA THR A 95 -11.74 9.90 31.77
C THR A 95 -11.86 9.91 30.24
N ASP A 96 -10.75 9.94 29.51
CA ASP A 96 -10.77 10.03 28.06
C ASP A 96 -11.24 8.71 27.41
N THR A 97 -12.44 8.75 26.80
CA THR A 97 -13.05 7.67 26.03
C THR A 97 -12.16 7.18 24.88
N SER A 98 -11.26 8.03 24.36
CA SER A 98 -10.32 7.68 23.30
C SER A 98 -9.16 6.77 23.76
N ALA A 99 -9.00 6.59 25.07
CA ALA A 99 -8.06 5.65 25.68
C ALA A 99 -8.65 4.24 25.92
N ARG A 100 -9.75 3.90 25.23
CA ARG A 100 -10.34 2.55 25.27
C ARG A 100 -9.81 1.67 24.14
N LEU A 101 -9.51 0.41 24.48
CA LEU A 101 -9.14 -0.65 23.55
C LEU A 101 -10.25 -1.69 23.46
N ILE A 102 -10.60 -2.07 22.24
CA ILE A 102 -11.54 -3.15 21.96
C ILE A 102 -10.69 -4.36 21.53
N LEU A 103 -10.80 -5.48 22.23
CA LEU A 103 -10.09 -6.70 21.83
C LEU A 103 -10.63 -7.20 20.50
N ALA A 104 -9.74 -7.75 19.65
CA ALA A 104 -10.14 -8.24 18.33
C ALA A 104 -11.25 -9.30 18.42
N ALA A 105 -11.14 -10.23 19.37
CA ALA A 105 -12.14 -11.27 19.58
C ALA A 105 -13.51 -10.73 20.02
N ASP A 106 -13.54 -9.67 20.84
CA ASP A 106 -14.78 -9.03 21.28
C ASP A 106 -15.44 -8.26 20.13
N LEU A 107 -14.63 -7.58 19.31
CA LEU A 107 -15.09 -6.91 18.10
C LEU A 107 -15.72 -7.90 17.11
N GLU A 108 -15.05 -9.03 16.85
CA GLU A 108 -15.54 -10.08 15.96
C GLU A 108 -16.87 -10.67 16.45
N ARG A 109 -16.99 -10.94 17.76
CA ARG A 109 -18.25 -11.43 18.37
C ARG A 109 -19.39 -10.44 18.22
N TRP A 110 -19.13 -9.17 18.52
CA TRP A 110 -20.13 -8.11 18.40
C TRP A 110 -20.59 -7.93 16.95
N LEU A 111 -19.66 -7.93 15.99
CA LEU A 111 -19.98 -7.85 14.56
C LEU A 111 -20.77 -9.09 14.07
N ALA A 112 -20.56 -10.25 14.69
CA ALA A 112 -21.34 -11.46 14.43
C ALA A 112 -22.70 -11.49 15.16
N GLY A 113 -23.03 -10.46 15.96
CA GLY A 113 -24.29 -10.37 16.72
C GLY A 113 -24.36 -11.32 17.93
N LEU A 114 -23.22 -11.81 18.41
CA LEU A 114 -23.16 -12.73 19.55
C LEU A 114 -23.07 -11.95 20.88
N PRO A 115 -23.74 -12.41 21.95
CA PRO A 115 -23.70 -11.73 23.25
C PRO A 115 -22.33 -11.83 23.94
N GLU A 116 -22.03 -10.88 24.82
CA GLU A 116 -20.83 -10.88 25.67
C GLU A 116 -20.81 -12.05 26.67
N ARG A 117 -19.62 -12.44 27.14
CA ARG A 117 -19.39 -13.47 28.18
C ARG A 117 -18.93 -12.84 29.48
#